data_AF-A0A529HDG7-F1
#
_entry.id   AF-A0A529HDG7-F1
#
_cell.length_a   1.000
_cell.length_b   1.000
_cell.length_c   1.000
_cell.angle_alpha   90.00
_cell.angle_beta   90.00
_cell.angle_gamma   90.00
#
_symmetry.space_group_name_H-M   'P 1'
#
loop_
_entity.id
_entity.type
_entity.pdbx_description
1 polymer ?
#
loop_
_entity_poly.entity_id
_entity_poly.type
_entity_poly.pdbx_seq_one_letter_code
_entity_poly.pdbx_strand_id
1 'polypeptide(L)'
;RKISASLAAGCSIILKPAEETPATACLFAQCFLDAGLPAGVLNVVFGDPDEVSRTLVLSPITRLVTLTGSIGVGKHLTRLAAETMKPVLM
;
A
#
# COMPACT_ATOMS: atom_id res chain seq x y z
N ARG A 1 -3.61 1.15 -11.04
CA ARG A 1 -2.34 1.86 -11.35
C ARG A 1 -1.20 1.41 -10.44
N LYS A 2 -1.29 1.62 -9.12
CA LYS A 2 -0.19 1.26 -8.19
C LYS A 2 0.09 -0.26 -8.18
N ILE A 3 -0.95 -1.09 -8.04
CA ILE A 3 -0.81 -2.57 -8.12
C ILE A 3 -0.14 -3.00 -9.44
N SER A 4 -0.70 -2.60 -10.59
CA SER A 4 -0.17 -3.00 -11.89
C SER A 4 1.29 -2.59 -12.10
N ALA A 5 1.69 -1.39 -11.68
CA ALA A 5 3.07 -0.94 -11.79
C ALA A 5 4.01 -1.73 -10.87
N SER A 6 3.60 -2.00 -9.63
CA SER A 6 4.39 -2.82 -8.70
C SER A 6 4.58 -4.24 -9.20
N LEU A 7 3.50 -4.90 -9.65
CA LEU A 7 3.56 -6.27 -10.16
C LEU A 7 4.40 -6.37 -11.43
N ALA A 8 4.25 -5.42 -12.37
CA ALA A 8 5.04 -5.39 -13.59
C ALA A 8 6.55 -5.20 -13.32
N ALA A 9 6.90 -4.49 -12.24
CA ALA A 9 8.28 -4.32 -11.80
C ALA A 9 8.83 -5.51 -10.98
N GLY A 10 8.02 -6.54 -10.73
CA GLY A 10 8.40 -7.70 -9.91
C GLY A 10 8.37 -7.45 -8.40
N CYS A 11 7.73 -6.36 -7.95
CA CYS A 11 7.58 -6.05 -6.54
C CYS A 11 6.32 -6.70 -5.94
N SER A 12 6.40 -7.16 -4.69
CA SER A 12 5.22 -7.39 -3.86
C SER A 12 4.62 -6.07 -3.39
N ILE A 13 3.32 -6.06 -3.07
CA ILE A 13 2.59 -4.88 -2.63
C ILE A 13 1.63 -5.20 -1.48
N ILE A 14 1.55 -4.26 -0.53
CA ILE A 14 0.52 -4.20 0.51
C ILE A 14 -0.36 -3.00 0.20
N LEU A 15 -1.64 -3.23 -0.06
CA LEU A 15 -2.64 -2.20 -0.33
C LEU A 15 -3.49 -1.97 0.91
N LYS A 16 -3.53 -0.72 1.38
CA LYS A 16 -4.54 -0.24 2.33
C LYS A 16 -5.52 0.69 1.61
N PRO A 17 -6.65 0.21 1.08
CA PRO A 17 -7.65 1.05 0.43
C PRO A 17 -8.40 1.92 1.48
N ALA A 18 -9.34 2.74 1.02
CA ALA A 18 -10.21 3.51 1.91
C ALA A 18 -11.25 2.60 2.55
N GLU A 19 -11.45 2.77 3.86
CA GLU A 19 -12.32 1.95 4.70
C GLU A 19 -13.80 2.08 4.30
N GLU A 20 -14.19 3.23 3.77
CA GLU A 20 -15.56 3.54 3.33
C GLU A 20 -15.91 2.89 1.99
N THR A 21 -14.92 2.46 1.21
CA THR A 21 -15.12 1.88 -0.14
C THR A 21 -14.33 0.57 -0.36
N PRO A 22 -14.49 -0.44 0.51
CA PRO A 22 -13.61 -1.61 0.53
C PRO A 22 -13.89 -2.60 -0.61
N ALA A 23 -15.16 -2.70 -1.03
CA ALA A 23 -15.65 -3.81 -1.87
C ALA A 23 -14.90 -3.93 -3.20
N THR A 24 -14.72 -2.82 -3.91
CA THR A 24 -14.04 -2.82 -5.22
C THR A 24 -12.58 -3.20 -5.10
N ALA A 25 -11.89 -2.81 -4.02
CA ALA A 25 -10.50 -3.18 -3.79
C ALA A 25 -10.38 -4.69 -3.53
N CYS A 26 -11.29 -5.27 -2.73
CA CYS A 26 -11.34 -6.71 -2.48
C CYS A 26 -11.64 -7.50 -3.76
N LEU A 27 -12.63 -7.09 -4.55
CA LEU A 27 -12.95 -7.73 -5.83
C LEU A 27 -11.78 -7.66 -6.80
N PHE A 28 -11.08 -6.53 -6.86
CA PHE A 28 -9.91 -6.38 -7.71
C PHE A 28 -8.76 -7.31 -7.27
N ALA A 29 -8.55 -7.48 -5.95
CA ALA A 29 -7.59 -8.45 -5.44
C ALA A 29 -8.00 -9.90 -5.74
N GLN A 30 -9.29 -10.22 -5.67
CA GLN A 30 -9.82 -11.54 -6.05
C GLN A 30 -9.50 -11.88 -7.50
N CYS A 31 -9.64 -10.92 -8.43
CA CYS A 31 -9.25 -11.15 -9.83
C CYS A 31 -7.78 -11.57 -9.99
N PHE A 32 -6.86 -11.05 -9.16
CA PHE A 32 -5.45 -11.48 -9.21
C PHE A 32 -5.24 -12.87 -8.61
N LEU A 33 -5.97 -13.20 -7.54
CA LEU A 33 -5.94 -14.54 -6.96
C LEU A 33 -6.44 -15.57 -7.98
N ASP A 34 -7.56 -15.28 -8.64
CA ASP A 34 -8.15 -16.15 -9.67
C ASP A 34 -7.22 -16.29 -10.89
N ALA A 35 -6.46 -15.24 -11.22
CA ALA A 35 -5.43 -15.27 -12.27
C ALA A 35 -4.16 -16.05 -11.88
N GLY A 36 -4.08 -16.58 -10.65
CA GLY A 36 -2.95 -17.38 -10.18
C GLY A 36 -1.77 -16.58 -9.64
N LEU A 37 -1.99 -15.34 -9.19
CA LEU A 37 -0.93 -14.57 -8.54
C LEU A 37 -0.43 -15.31 -7.28
N PRO A 38 0.90 -15.50 -7.11
CA PRO A 38 1.42 -16.23 -5.97
C PRO A 38 1.03 -15.60 -4.62
N ALA A 39 0.83 -16.45 -3.61
CA ALA A 39 0.48 -16.02 -2.27
C ALA A 39 1.53 -15.04 -1.70
N GLY A 40 1.06 -13.99 -1.02
CA GLY A 40 1.91 -12.96 -0.41
C GLY A 40 2.39 -11.86 -1.36
N VAL A 41 2.16 -11.97 -2.68
CA VAL A 41 2.58 -10.93 -3.64
C VAL A 41 1.66 -9.70 -3.60
N LEU A 42 0.34 -9.89 -3.51
CA LEU A 42 -0.64 -8.83 -3.28
C LEU A 42 -1.35 -9.10 -1.95
N ASN A 43 -1.22 -8.16 -1.02
CA ASN A 43 -1.88 -8.22 0.28
C ASN A 43 -2.81 -7.01 0.41
N VAL A 44 -4.02 -7.22 0.92
CA VAL A 44 -4.97 -6.13 1.19
C VAL A 44 -5.27 -6.11 2.68
N VAL A 45 -5.12 -4.95 3.30
CA VAL A 45 -5.34 -4.76 4.74
C VAL A 45 -6.27 -3.58 4.98
N PHE A 46 -7.04 -3.68 6.05
CA PHE A 46 -7.95 -2.65 6.56
C PHE A 46 -7.71 -2.48 8.05
N GLY A 47 -8.06 -1.33 8.61
CA GLY A 47 -7.92 -1.07 10.03
C GLY A 47 -7.93 0.42 10.33
N ASP A 48 -7.41 0.80 11.48
CA ASP A 48 -7.16 2.21 11.77
C ASP A 48 -6.10 2.77 10.80
N PRO A 49 -6.40 3.86 10.07
CA PRO A 49 -5.47 4.38 9.07
C PRO A 49 -4.12 4.82 9.64
N ASP A 50 -4.05 5.36 10.86
CA ASP A 50 -2.79 5.80 11.48
C ASP A 50 -1.96 4.60 11.90
N GLU A 51 -2.56 3.65 12.62
CA GLU A 51 -1.89 2.43 13.09
C GLU A 51 -1.30 1.63 11.93
N VAL A 52 -2.10 1.36 10.90
CA VAL A 52 -1.68 0.60 9.73
C VAL A 52 -0.58 1.34 8.98
N SER A 53 -0.75 2.65 8.74
CA SER A 53 0.25 3.44 8.03
C SER A 53 1.56 3.49 8.80
N ARG A 54 1.53 3.69 10.11
CA ARG A 54 2.74 3.75 10.94
C ARG A 54 3.50 2.44 10.93
N THR A 55 2.78 1.34 11.11
CA THR A 55 3.35 -0.01 11.07
C THR A 55 4.01 -0.29 9.73
N LEU A 56 3.30 -0.06 8.61
CA LEU A 56 3.81 -0.36 7.28
C LEU A 56 4.93 0.58 6.84
N VAL A 57 4.81 1.88 7.12
CA VAL A 57 5.82 2.88 6.73
C VAL A 57 7.10 2.72 7.53
N LEU A 58 7.04 2.39 8.82
CA LEU A 58 8.26 2.19 9.63
C LEU A 58 8.89 0.80 9.48
N SER A 59 8.12 -0.20 9.05
CA SER A 59 8.62 -1.56 8.85
C SER A 59 9.91 -1.61 8.00
N PRO A 60 10.92 -2.41 8.39
CA PRO A 60 12.16 -2.57 7.61
C PRO A 60 11.93 -3.31 6.28
N ILE A 61 10.77 -3.96 6.10
CA ILE A 61 10.42 -4.71 4.89
C ILE A 61 9.96 -3.77 3.77
N THR A 62 9.27 -2.69 4.11
CA THR A 62 8.76 -1.73 3.12
C THR A 62 9.91 -0.96 2.50
N ARG A 63 9.99 -0.91 1.17
CA ARG A 63 11.08 -0.20 0.45
C ARG A 63 10.63 1.06 -0.28
N LEU A 64 9.32 1.23 -0.47
CA LEU A 64 8.72 2.38 -1.13
C LEU A 64 7.31 2.59 -0.59
N VAL A 65 6.95 3.85 -0.33
CA VAL A 65 5.59 4.24 0.05
C VAL A 65 4.95 4.98 -1.11
N THR A 66 3.73 4.61 -1.46
CA THR A 66 2.97 5.35 -2.45
C THR A 66 1.56 5.64 -1.94
N LEU A 67 1.18 6.90 -1.98
CA LEU A 67 -0.06 7.43 -1.43
C LEU A 67 -0.85 8.09 -2.56
N THR A 68 -2.18 8.16 -2.42
CA THR A 68 -3.01 9.12 -3.14
C THR A 68 -4.02 9.63 -2.12
N GLY A 69 -4.02 10.93 -1.85
CA GLY A 69 -4.81 11.50 -0.76
C GLY A 69 -4.53 12.98 -0.55
N SER A 70 -4.91 13.49 0.62
CA SER A 70 -4.75 14.90 0.95
C SER A 70 -3.29 15.31 1.17
N ILE A 71 -3.01 16.61 0.97
CA ILE A 71 -1.68 17.19 1.23
C ILE A 71 -1.26 17.02 2.70
N GLY A 72 -2.21 17.13 3.63
CA GLY A 72 -1.93 16.98 5.07
C GLY A 72 -1.44 15.59 5.41
N VAL A 73 -2.14 14.55 4.94
CA VAL A 73 -1.74 13.14 5.11
C VAL A 73 -0.44 12.87 4.37
N GLY A 74 -0.29 13.41 3.16
CA GLY A 74 0.95 13.34 2.38
C GLY A 74 2.18 13.83 3.14
N LYS A 75 2.13 15.06 3.66
CA LYS A 75 3.20 15.63 4.48
C LYS A 75 3.47 14.82 5.74
N HIS A 76 2.45 14.21 6.33
CA HIS A 76 2.61 13.36 7.50
C HIS A 76 3.35 12.07 7.17
N LEU A 77 2.88 11.31 6.17
CA LEU A 77 3.51 10.04 5.78
C LEU A 77 4.91 10.23 5.19
N THR A 78 5.17 11.32 4.48
CA THR A 78 6.52 11.64 3.99
C THR A 78 7.50 11.89 5.12
N ARG A 79 7.10 12.61 6.18
CA ARG A 79 7.95 12.79 7.37
C ARG A 79 8.25 11.46 8.05
N LEU A 80 7.24 10.62 8.19
CA LEU A 80 7.38 9.30 8.80
C LEU A 80 8.31 8.39 7.98
N ALA A 81 8.15 8.37 6.65
CA ALA A 81 9.00 7.59 5.76
C ALA A 81 10.47 8.04 5.81
N ALA A 82 10.73 9.33 6.07
CA ALA A 82 12.07 9.88 6.19
C ALA A 82 12.84 9.32 7.39
N GLU A 83 12.16 8.91 8.48
CA GLU A 83 12.80 8.28 9.65
C GLU A 83 13.56 6.99 9.30
N THR A 84 13.18 6.36 8.19
CA THR A 84 13.78 5.11 7.69
C THR A 84 14.28 5.24 6.25
N MET A 85 14.45 6.48 5.77
CA MET A 85 14.96 6.81 4.43
C MET A 85 14.22 6.12 3.27
N LYS A 86 12.88 5.99 3.38
CA LYS A 86 12.06 5.38 2.34
C LYS A 86 11.57 6.42 1.32
N PRO A 87 11.68 6.16 0.01
CA PRO A 87 11.11 7.03 -1.01
C PRO A 87 9.58 7.06 -0.93
N VAL A 88 8.99 8.23 -1.20
CA VAL A 88 7.55 8.45 -1.20
C VAL A 88 7.09 9.01 -2.55
N LEU A 89 6.07 8.37 -3.12
CA LEU A 89 5.37 8.84 -4.32
C LEU A 89 3.95 9.28 -3.95
N MET A 90 3.65 10.55 -4.19
CA MET A 90 2.34 11.18 -3.98
C MET A 90 1.55 11.28 -5.28
#